data_AF-A0A2V9J102-F1
#
_entry.id   AF-A0A2V9J102-F1
#
_cell.length_a   1.000
_cell.length_b   1.000
_cell.length_c   1.000
_cell.angle_alpha   90.00
_cell.angle_beta   90.00
_cell.angle_gamma   90.00
#
_symmetry.space_group_name_H-M   'P 1'
#
loop_
_entity.id
_entity.type
_entity.pdbx_description
1 polymer ?
#
loop_
_entity_poly.entity_id
_entity_poly.type
_entity_poly.pdbx_seq_one_letter_code
_entity_poly.pdbx_strand_id
1 'polypeptide(L)'
;MPWIILRSLIRESRFSKVLNRSTSKGAARAFDLLESFALYALAVATPLFAIPGVTEAYRTPKEALVRAAIILYVTAWVLKRIWAEDLVASLRALRGVPAFLPFTGLVIWTFLAGVLSPSSRSSTEIPLNIALFYVFYGLSFLEWAPVLARRWITLALVAGVFNGALMCIQRAKIPLGGYLAYNMNMHERYRMGGLIGNPHDVGNYLALLFLLACAAVFIVRRWYWKALFLGALSLFALLLAWNETYTAIVALLVALLSSCGLLALRRSALRFPFAVLVIILFISGGTSAWHISKDPDARNRFARTFSALTAGDWNEFLHGRYIPWHMALEMIRDRPLWGHGPGIYGYLSFDYQIEFIRAHPQSRLRPEEAYFDQTHNDYLQDAAETGIPALFLVGWIAVSYLRAANKALTHVPEGERPAAGPGSGARVQSQSLLPGYSVLPLLGIAFVVAMIIGGFAGFPFRLAITMSLFVPVAGMSLSRVTTNNEATDEHR
;
A
#
# COMPACT_ATOMS: atom_id res chain seq x y z
N MET A 1 -56.79 41.32 20.64
CA MET A 1 -55.53 40.79 21.19
C MET A 1 -54.89 39.85 20.17
N PRO A 2 -53.56 39.80 20.10
CA PRO A 2 -52.84 40.08 18.85
C PRO A 2 -52.00 38.88 18.40
N TRP A 3 -52.31 38.28 17.26
CA TRP A 3 -51.48 37.23 16.66
C TRP A 3 -51.29 37.33 15.15
N ILE A 4 -51.78 38.40 14.49
CA ILE A 4 -51.75 38.51 13.03
C ILE A 4 -50.87 39.67 12.51
N ILE A 5 -50.37 40.55 13.38
CA ILE A 5 -49.53 41.71 12.95
C ILE A 5 -48.01 41.46 13.12
N LEU A 6 -47.58 40.39 13.83
CA LEU A 6 -46.15 40.14 14.07
C LEU A 6 -45.44 39.28 13.00
N ARG A 7 -46.15 38.83 11.95
CA ARG A 7 -45.55 38.04 10.84
C ARG A 7 -45.14 38.88 9.63
N SER A 8 -45.52 40.16 9.54
CA SER A 8 -45.14 41.03 8.42
C SER A 8 -43.89 41.89 8.67
N LEU A 9 -43.27 41.80 9.85
CA LEU A 9 -42.09 42.61 10.23
C LEU A 9 -40.77 41.83 10.28
N ILE A 10 -40.76 40.52 10.01
CA ILE A 10 -39.51 39.74 9.85
C ILE A 10 -39.26 39.53 8.35
N ARG A 11 -39.12 40.65 7.64
CA ARG A 11 -38.60 40.67 6.26
C ARG A 11 -37.10 40.96 6.38
N GLU A 12 -36.31 39.92 6.17
CA GLU A 12 -34.87 39.90 5.88
C GLU A 12 -34.06 41.15 6.28
N SER A 13 -33.36 41.09 7.43
CA SER A 13 -32.08 41.79 7.48
C SER A 13 -31.09 40.99 6.62
N ARG A 14 -30.79 41.52 5.43
CA ARG A 14 -29.75 41.06 4.49
C ARG A 14 -28.34 41.01 5.10
N PHE A 15 -28.18 41.19 6.41
CA PHE A 15 -26.91 41.16 7.13
C PHE A 15 -26.57 39.78 7.73
N SER A 16 -27.55 38.92 8.04
CA SER A 16 -27.25 37.59 8.62
C SER A 16 -26.82 36.54 7.59
N LYS A 17 -27.30 36.63 6.33
CA LYS A 17 -26.87 35.74 5.24
C LYS A 17 -25.46 36.05 4.70
N VAL A 18 -24.93 37.25 4.94
CA VAL A 18 -23.58 37.64 4.49
C VAL A 18 -22.51 37.23 5.51
N LEU A 19 -22.83 37.28 6.81
CA LEU A 19 -21.93 36.80 7.87
C LEU A 19 -21.89 35.27 7.96
N ASN A 20 -22.99 34.56 7.67
CA ASN A 20 -23.00 33.08 7.68
C ASN A 20 -22.41 32.42 6.41
N ARG A 21 -22.29 33.14 5.28
CA ARG A 21 -21.60 32.63 4.07
C ARG A 21 -20.09 32.89 4.07
N SER A 22 -19.63 33.87 4.84
CA SER A 22 -18.22 34.22 4.99
C SER A 22 -17.52 33.28 5.97
N THR A 23 -18.15 33.03 7.13
CA THR A 23 -17.64 32.16 8.20
C THR A 23 -17.79 30.67 7.86
N SER A 24 -18.88 30.25 7.21
CA SER A 24 -19.04 28.85 6.75
C SER A 24 -18.00 28.46 5.69
N LYS A 25 -17.53 29.40 4.86
CA LYS A 25 -16.41 29.16 3.95
C LYS A 25 -15.08 29.05 4.69
N GLY A 26 -14.89 29.76 5.80
CA GLY A 26 -13.67 29.71 6.60
C GLY A 26 -13.46 28.34 7.26
N ALA A 27 -14.46 27.85 7.99
CA ALA A 27 -14.39 26.57 8.69
C ALA A 27 -14.28 25.37 7.71
N ALA A 28 -15.13 25.32 6.68
CA ALA A 28 -15.07 24.26 5.67
C ALA A 28 -13.71 24.23 4.96
N ARG A 29 -13.16 25.39 4.61
CA ARG A 29 -11.83 25.50 4.00
C ARG A 29 -10.71 25.09 4.95
N ALA A 30 -10.85 25.35 6.25
CA ALA A 30 -9.89 24.88 7.25
C ALA A 30 -9.87 23.34 7.32
N PHE A 31 -11.03 22.69 7.31
CA PHE A 31 -11.10 21.22 7.26
C PHE A 31 -10.51 20.66 5.96
N ASP A 32 -10.79 21.26 4.80
CA ASP A 32 -10.19 20.85 3.51
C ASP A 32 -8.65 20.97 3.53
N LEU A 33 -8.12 22.01 4.18
CA LEU A 33 -6.68 22.20 4.35
C LEU A 33 -6.08 21.14 5.28
N LEU A 34 -6.76 20.80 6.38
CA LEU A 34 -6.33 19.75 7.29
C LEU A 34 -6.35 18.36 6.63
N GLU A 35 -7.42 18.02 5.91
CA GLU A 35 -7.51 16.79 5.11
C GLU A 35 -6.36 16.72 4.10
N SER A 36 -6.13 17.80 3.35
CA SER A 36 -5.05 17.86 2.36
C SER A 36 -3.67 17.74 3.01
N PHE A 37 -3.44 18.44 4.12
CA PHE A 37 -2.18 18.40 4.85
C PHE A 37 -1.89 16.98 5.36
N ALA A 38 -2.86 16.34 6.01
CA ALA A 38 -2.74 14.98 6.51
C ALA A 38 -2.46 13.99 5.36
N LEU A 39 -3.20 14.11 4.25
CA LEU A 39 -3.03 13.25 3.08
C LEU A 39 -1.64 13.40 2.43
N TYR A 40 -1.13 14.63 2.31
CA TYR A 40 0.20 14.88 1.75
C TYR A 40 1.33 14.51 2.72
N ALA A 41 1.10 14.63 4.04
CA ALA A 41 2.03 14.14 5.04
C ALA A 41 2.26 12.63 4.91
N LEU A 42 1.23 11.84 4.57
CA LEU A 42 1.38 10.41 4.30
C LEU A 42 2.33 10.11 3.12
N ALA A 43 2.27 10.91 2.05
CA ALA A 43 3.12 10.73 0.86
C ALA A 43 4.57 11.20 1.08
N VAL A 44 4.77 12.27 1.84
CA VAL A 44 6.07 12.95 1.96
C VAL A 44 6.76 12.64 3.28
N ALA A 45 6.06 12.81 4.40
CA ALA A 45 6.68 12.70 5.71
C ALA A 45 6.94 11.23 6.08
N THR A 46 6.06 10.28 5.76
CA THR A 46 6.29 8.85 6.04
C THR A 46 7.63 8.32 5.47
N PRO A 47 7.96 8.51 4.17
CA PRO A 47 9.25 8.05 3.63
C PRO A 47 10.46 8.88 4.05
N LEU A 48 10.27 10.09 4.59
CA LEU A 48 11.36 11.03 4.91
C LEU A 48 11.60 11.20 6.41
N PHE A 49 10.72 10.68 7.26
CA PHE A 49 10.82 10.82 8.70
C PHE A 49 11.53 9.62 9.32
N ALA A 50 12.62 9.92 10.02
CA ALA A 50 13.35 8.99 10.87
C ALA A 50 13.84 9.77 12.09
N ILE A 51 14.05 9.09 13.21
CA ILE A 51 14.64 9.66 14.43
C ILE A 51 15.93 8.88 14.69
N PRO A 52 17.07 9.28 14.10
CA PRO A 52 18.33 8.57 14.27
C PRO A 52 18.82 8.65 15.71
N GLY A 53 19.48 7.59 16.19
CA GLY A 53 20.02 7.53 17.56
C GLY A 53 19.08 6.90 18.60
N VAL A 54 17.88 6.48 18.23
CA VAL A 54 17.03 5.60 19.07
C VAL A 54 16.99 4.17 18.50
N THR A 55 16.70 3.19 19.36
CA THR A 55 16.72 1.74 19.00
C THR A 55 15.87 1.43 17.77
N GLU A 56 14.68 2.02 17.66
CA GLU A 56 13.77 1.90 16.52
C GLU A 56 13.73 3.20 15.71
N ALA A 57 14.89 3.60 15.17
CA ALA A 57 15.05 4.90 14.51
C ALA A 57 14.15 5.11 13.27
N TYR A 58 13.73 4.03 12.62
CA TYR A 58 13.04 4.10 11.34
C TYR A 58 11.58 3.69 11.38
N ARG A 59 11.24 2.59 12.06
CA ARG A 59 9.90 1.99 11.99
C ARG A 59 8.89 2.73 12.87
N THR A 60 9.14 2.79 14.17
CA THR A 60 8.25 3.43 15.15
C THR A 60 7.87 4.87 14.82
N PRO A 61 8.81 5.76 14.40
CA PRO A 61 8.45 7.13 14.04
C PRO A 61 7.50 7.20 12.84
N LYS A 62 7.65 6.31 11.86
CA LYS A 62 6.78 6.24 10.67
C LYS A 62 5.41 5.71 11.02
N GLU A 63 5.32 4.68 11.84
CA GLU A 63 4.05 4.15 12.32
C GLU A 63 3.26 5.21 13.10
N ALA A 64 3.91 5.92 14.01
CA ALA A 64 3.30 7.02 14.75
C ALA A 64 2.82 8.13 13.80
N LEU A 65 3.63 8.52 12.82
CA LEU A 65 3.28 9.55 11.84
C LEU A 65 2.08 9.15 10.99
N VAL A 66 2.05 7.92 10.48
CA VAL A 66 0.94 7.42 9.66
C VAL A 66 -0.35 7.36 10.47
N ARG A 67 -0.31 6.86 11.71
CA ARG A 67 -1.49 6.84 12.60
C ARG A 67 -1.97 8.25 12.88
N ALA A 68 -1.08 9.17 13.23
CA ALA A 68 -1.43 10.57 13.50
C ALA A 68 -2.04 11.25 12.26
N ALA A 69 -1.47 11.04 11.08
CA ALA A 69 -1.98 11.60 9.84
C ALA A 69 -3.36 11.02 9.48
N ILE A 70 -3.58 9.71 9.62
CA ILE A 70 -4.90 9.10 9.38
C ILE A 70 -5.93 9.61 10.38
N ILE A 71 -5.60 9.67 11.67
CA ILE A 71 -6.51 10.21 12.70
C ILE A 71 -6.88 11.66 12.40
N LEU A 72 -5.89 12.49 12.02
CA LEU A 72 -6.13 13.88 11.66
C LEU A 72 -7.02 13.98 10.41
N TYR A 73 -6.78 13.16 9.39
CA TYR A 73 -7.58 13.10 8.17
C TYR A 73 -9.03 12.72 8.46
N VAL A 74 -9.24 11.64 9.22
CA VAL A 74 -10.58 11.17 9.62
C VAL A 74 -11.29 12.21 10.48
N THR A 75 -10.58 12.83 11.42
CA THR A 75 -11.15 13.87 12.29
C THR A 75 -11.59 15.09 11.48
N ALA A 76 -10.73 15.59 10.57
CA ALA A 76 -11.06 16.70 9.69
C ALA A 76 -12.28 16.37 8.81
N TRP A 77 -12.34 15.15 8.27
CA TRP A 77 -13.48 14.66 7.49
C TRP A 77 -14.77 14.62 8.31
N VAL A 78 -14.75 14.03 9.51
CA VAL A 78 -15.93 13.97 10.38
C VAL A 78 -16.41 15.38 10.72
N LEU A 79 -15.50 16.28 11.13
CA LEU A 79 -15.87 17.66 11.47
C LEU A 79 -16.45 18.41 10.27
N LYS A 80 -15.89 18.22 9.08
CA LYS A 80 -16.43 18.78 7.83
C LYS A 80 -17.84 18.29 7.54
N ARG A 81 -18.12 17.00 7.73
CA ARG A 81 -19.44 16.40 7.50
C ARG A 81 -20.46 16.74 8.58
N ILE A 82 -20.03 16.93 9.82
CA ILE A 82 -20.88 17.50 10.89
C ILE A 82 -21.25 18.94 10.51
N TRP A 83 -20.27 19.74 10.10
CA TRP A 83 -20.47 21.13 9.70
C TRP A 83 -21.36 21.28 8.46
N ALA A 84 -21.29 20.32 7.54
CA ALA A 84 -22.14 20.27 6.35
C ALA A 84 -23.50 19.58 6.59
N GLU A 85 -23.78 19.14 7.82
CA GLU A 85 -25.02 18.44 8.22
C GLU A 85 -25.33 17.15 7.42
N ASP A 86 -24.30 16.50 6.85
CA ASP A 86 -24.44 15.33 5.98
C ASP A 86 -23.74 14.06 6.50
N LEU A 87 -23.15 14.11 7.70
CA LEU A 87 -22.39 12.99 8.30
C LEU A 87 -23.10 11.63 8.20
N VAL A 88 -24.40 11.57 8.54
CA VAL A 88 -25.14 10.30 8.52
C VAL A 88 -25.25 9.75 7.10
N ALA A 89 -25.49 10.61 6.11
CA ALA A 89 -25.54 10.21 4.71
C ALA A 89 -24.17 9.74 4.22
N SER A 90 -23.10 10.46 4.57
CA SER A 90 -21.73 10.07 4.21
C SER A 90 -21.29 8.75 4.86
N LEU A 91 -21.67 8.50 6.12
CA LEU A 91 -21.43 7.21 6.78
C LEU A 91 -22.20 6.06 6.13
N ARG A 92 -23.43 6.31 5.64
CA ARG A 92 -24.18 5.30 4.87
C ARG A 92 -23.51 4.99 3.53
N ALA A 93 -22.93 5.98 2.86
CA ALA A 93 -22.22 5.81 1.61
C ALA A 93 -21.00 4.87 1.71
N LEU A 94 -20.41 4.74 2.91
CA LEU A 94 -19.33 3.76 3.14
C LEU A 94 -19.76 2.32 2.85
N ARG A 95 -21.05 1.98 2.95
CA ARG A 95 -21.56 0.63 2.61
C ARG A 95 -21.36 0.28 1.13
N GLY A 96 -21.26 1.29 0.26
CA GLY A 96 -20.97 1.12 -1.17
C GLY A 96 -19.48 0.94 -1.49
N VAL A 97 -18.59 1.06 -0.49
CA VAL A 97 -17.15 0.85 -0.68
C VAL A 97 -16.88 -0.63 -1.01
N PRO A 98 -16.11 -0.94 -2.06
CA PRO A 98 -15.71 -2.31 -2.37
C PRO A 98 -15.05 -2.99 -1.16
N ALA A 99 -15.38 -4.26 -0.92
CA ALA A 99 -14.89 -5.01 0.24
C ALA A 99 -15.34 -4.49 1.62
N PHE A 100 -16.35 -3.61 1.71
CA PHE A 100 -16.89 -3.11 2.99
C PHE A 100 -17.20 -4.24 4.00
N LEU A 101 -17.95 -5.26 3.58
CA LEU A 101 -18.35 -6.38 4.44
C LEU A 101 -17.15 -7.19 4.98
N PRO A 102 -16.24 -7.73 4.14
CA PRO A 102 -15.13 -8.51 4.67
C PRO A 102 -14.13 -7.67 5.47
N PHE A 103 -13.97 -6.37 5.19
CA PHE A 103 -13.19 -5.49 6.07
C PHE A 103 -13.84 -5.31 7.44
N THR A 104 -15.15 -5.05 7.49
CA THR A 104 -15.89 -4.94 8.75
C THR A 104 -15.77 -6.24 9.54
N GLY A 105 -15.92 -7.39 8.87
CA GLY A 105 -15.69 -8.71 9.44
C GLY A 105 -14.27 -8.87 9.99
N LEU A 106 -13.24 -8.45 9.26
CA LEU A 106 -11.84 -8.54 9.70
C LEU A 106 -11.58 -7.69 10.94
N VAL A 107 -12.08 -6.45 10.98
CA VAL A 107 -11.97 -5.58 12.15
C VAL A 107 -12.61 -6.25 13.36
N ILE A 108 -13.87 -6.68 13.25
CA ILE A 108 -14.58 -7.35 14.35
C ILE A 108 -13.82 -8.61 14.79
N TRP A 109 -13.39 -9.44 13.84
CA TRP A 109 -12.68 -10.68 14.11
C TRP A 109 -11.37 -10.46 14.88
N THR A 110 -10.57 -9.50 14.43
CA THR A 110 -9.28 -9.19 15.07
C THR A 110 -9.45 -8.61 16.47
N PHE A 111 -10.50 -7.82 16.72
CA PHE A 111 -10.85 -7.41 18.09
C PHE A 111 -11.27 -8.60 18.96
N LEU A 112 -12.10 -9.52 18.45
CA LEU A 112 -12.51 -10.71 19.18
C LEU A 112 -11.33 -11.64 19.49
N ALA A 113 -10.44 -11.88 18.52
CA ALA A 113 -9.20 -12.61 18.73
C ALA A 113 -8.30 -11.92 19.77
N GLY A 114 -8.27 -10.58 19.79
CA GLY A 114 -7.55 -9.80 20.79
C GLY A 114 -8.05 -9.96 22.22
N VAL A 115 -9.35 -10.22 22.42
CA VAL A 115 -9.91 -10.53 23.75
C VAL A 115 -9.36 -11.87 24.29
N LEU A 116 -9.04 -12.81 23.41
CA LEU A 116 -8.50 -14.13 23.75
C LEU A 116 -6.97 -14.14 23.89
N SER A 117 -6.33 -12.99 23.72
CA SER A 117 -4.88 -12.85 23.78
C SER A 117 -4.34 -12.95 25.21
N PRO A 118 -3.19 -13.62 25.42
CA PRO A 118 -2.45 -13.55 26.68
C PRO A 118 -1.95 -12.14 27.04
N SER A 119 -1.82 -11.22 26.06
CA SER A 119 -1.35 -9.85 26.27
C SER A 119 -2.29 -8.84 25.63
N SER A 120 -3.09 -8.17 26.47
CA SER A 120 -4.00 -7.10 26.02
C SER A 120 -3.26 -5.90 25.43
N ARG A 121 -2.04 -5.61 25.90
CA ARG A 121 -1.22 -4.49 25.40
C ARG A 121 -0.76 -4.74 23.96
N SER A 122 -0.26 -5.93 23.66
CA SER A 122 0.21 -6.27 22.31
C SER A 122 -0.95 -6.42 21.33
N SER A 123 -2.10 -6.90 21.81
CA SER A 123 -3.24 -7.27 20.95
C SER A 123 -4.29 -6.19 20.70
N THR A 124 -4.13 -5.00 21.27
CA THR A 124 -5.00 -3.85 20.99
C THR A 124 -4.50 -3.00 19.83
N GLU A 125 -3.18 -2.96 19.59
CA GLU A 125 -2.57 -2.11 18.58
C GLU A 125 -2.90 -2.53 17.14
N ILE A 126 -2.82 -3.83 16.84
CA ILE A 126 -3.07 -4.33 15.47
C ILE A 126 -4.52 -4.12 15.03
N PRO A 127 -5.56 -4.49 15.81
CA PRO A 127 -6.95 -4.23 15.41
C PRO A 127 -7.23 -2.75 15.18
N LEU A 128 -6.65 -1.86 16.00
CA LEU A 128 -6.76 -0.41 15.81
C LEU A 128 -6.12 0.04 14.50
N ASN A 129 -4.93 -0.47 14.16
CA ASN A 129 -4.28 -0.17 12.88
C ASN A 129 -5.12 -0.64 11.68
N ILE A 130 -5.66 -1.86 11.73
CA ILE A 130 -6.53 -2.40 10.68
C ILE A 130 -7.77 -1.52 10.52
N ALA A 131 -8.40 -1.12 11.63
CA ALA A 131 -9.56 -0.23 11.60
C ALA A 131 -9.22 1.14 11.01
N LEU A 132 -8.09 1.75 11.41
CA LEU A 132 -7.65 3.04 10.89
C LEU A 132 -7.38 2.98 9.38
N PHE A 133 -6.65 1.96 8.91
CA PHE A 133 -6.38 1.79 7.48
C PHE A 133 -7.66 1.49 6.69
N TYR A 134 -8.60 0.74 7.25
CA TYR A 134 -9.89 0.47 6.62
C TYR A 134 -10.74 1.74 6.47
N VAL A 135 -10.86 2.54 7.54
CA VAL A 135 -11.55 3.83 7.45
C VAL A 135 -10.88 4.72 6.42
N PHE A 136 -9.54 4.79 6.42
CA PHE A 136 -8.79 5.57 5.45
C PHE A 136 -8.98 5.09 4.01
N TYR A 137 -9.05 3.78 3.78
CA TYR A 137 -9.38 3.18 2.48
C TYR A 137 -10.77 3.64 2.01
N GLY A 138 -11.79 3.54 2.87
CA GLY A 138 -13.16 3.95 2.55
C GLY A 138 -13.28 5.44 2.22
N LEU A 139 -12.63 6.30 3.00
CA LEU A 139 -12.61 7.73 2.73
C LEU A 139 -11.82 8.06 1.45
N SER A 140 -10.70 7.36 1.22
CA SER A 140 -9.92 7.45 -0.02
C SER A 140 -10.72 7.00 -1.25
N PHE A 141 -11.73 6.15 -1.08
CA PHE A 141 -12.65 5.79 -2.15
C PHE A 141 -13.71 6.87 -2.38
N LEU A 142 -14.31 7.42 -1.32
CA LEU A 142 -15.42 8.38 -1.45
C LEU A 142 -14.96 9.79 -1.88
N GLU A 143 -13.83 10.27 -1.37
CA GLU A 143 -13.47 11.70 -1.46
C GLU A 143 -12.49 12.05 -2.59
N TRP A 144 -11.94 11.05 -3.27
CA TRP A 144 -10.72 11.30 -4.05
C TRP A 144 -10.97 11.97 -5.41
N ALA A 145 -10.49 13.20 -5.54
CA ALA A 145 -10.48 13.94 -6.81
C ALA A 145 -9.20 13.68 -7.65
N PRO A 146 -9.25 13.66 -9.00
CA PRO A 146 -8.10 13.39 -9.87
C PRO A 146 -6.97 14.41 -9.75
N VAL A 147 -7.30 15.63 -9.33
CA VAL A 147 -6.31 16.68 -9.05
C VAL A 147 -5.53 16.31 -7.78
N LEU A 148 -6.22 15.87 -6.72
CA LEU A 148 -5.59 15.36 -5.49
C LEU A 148 -4.76 14.12 -5.80
N ALA A 149 -5.27 13.19 -6.61
CA ALA A 149 -4.54 11.97 -7.01
C ALA A 149 -3.22 12.31 -7.69
N ARG A 150 -3.26 13.19 -8.69
CA ARG A 150 -2.06 13.62 -9.41
C ARG A 150 -1.04 14.29 -8.50
N ARG A 151 -1.48 15.17 -7.59
CA ARG A 151 -0.60 15.84 -6.63
C ARG A 151 0.03 14.83 -5.67
N TRP A 152 -0.78 13.95 -5.09
CA TRP A 152 -0.33 12.94 -4.15
C TRP A 152 0.66 11.96 -4.79
N ILE A 153 0.36 11.44 -5.99
CA ILE A 153 1.27 10.57 -6.76
C ILE A 153 2.60 11.30 -7.02
N THR A 154 2.55 12.57 -7.43
CA THR A 154 3.77 13.36 -7.70
C THR A 154 4.60 13.52 -6.43
N LEU A 155 3.97 13.84 -5.30
CA LEU A 155 4.65 13.99 -4.01
C LEU A 155 5.29 12.67 -3.52
N ALA A 156 4.58 11.56 -3.65
CA ALA A 156 5.11 10.23 -3.31
C ALA A 156 6.33 9.89 -4.18
N LEU A 157 6.26 10.17 -5.48
CA LEU A 157 7.38 9.96 -6.41
C LEU A 157 8.58 10.88 -6.08
N VAL A 158 8.34 12.15 -5.74
CA VAL A 158 9.40 13.08 -5.31
C VAL A 158 10.09 12.59 -4.05
N ALA A 159 9.33 12.16 -3.03
CA ALA A 159 9.89 11.59 -1.81
C ALA A 159 10.66 10.28 -2.08
N GLY A 160 10.19 9.49 -3.05
CA GLY A 160 10.89 8.33 -3.59
C GLY A 160 12.23 8.66 -4.25
N VAL A 161 12.24 9.66 -5.14
CA VAL A 161 13.47 10.13 -5.81
C VAL A 161 14.47 10.66 -4.79
N PHE A 162 14.01 11.39 -3.76
CA PHE A 162 14.86 11.86 -2.68
C PHE A 162 15.52 10.70 -1.92
N ASN A 163 14.73 9.69 -1.52
CA ASN A 163 15.28 8.46 -0.92
C ASN A 163 16.26 7.76 -1.86
N GLY A 164 15.94 7.68 -3.15
CA GLY A 164 16.80 7.06 -4.14
C GLY A 164 18.15 7.77 -4.31
N ALA A 165 18.15 9.10 -4.31
CA ALA A 165 19.37 9.89 -4.30
C ALA A 165 20.21 9.60 -3.04
N LEU A 166 19.57 9.54 -1.88
CA LEU A 166 20.25 9.20 -0.62
C LEU A 166 20.85 7.78 -0.66
N MET A 167 20.11 6.80 -1.18
CA MET A 167 20.62 5.43 -1.36
C MET A 167 21.85 5.40 -2.26
N CYS A 168 21.86 6.16 -3.37
CA CYS A 168 23.03 6.28 -4.23
C CYS A 168 24.25 6.84 -3.49
N ILE A 169 24.05 7.87 -2.65
CA ILE A 169 25.12 8.46 -1.84
C ILE A 169 25.65 7.45 -0.81
N GLN A 170 24.75 6.74 -0.11
CA GLN A 170 25.12 5.72 0.88
C GLN A 170 25.88 4.54 0.23
N ARG A 171 25.45 4.12 -0.98
CA ARG A 171 26.13 3.11 -1.78
C ARG A 171 27.54 3.57 -2.18
N ALA A 172 27.67 4.82 -2.62
CA ALA A 172 28.94 5.41 -3.09
C ALA A 172 30.00 5.61 -1.99
N LYS A 173 29.72 5.18 -0.75
CA LYS A 173 30.62 5.33 0.40
C LYS A 173 30.93 6.79 0.75
N ILE A 174 30.12 7.73 0.27
CA ILE A 174 30.27 9.14 0.60
C ILE A 174 29.87 9.29 2.07
N PRO A 175 30.77 9.80 2.93
CA PRO A 175 30.49 9.96 4.34
C PRO A 175 29.44 11.06 4.48
N LEU A 176 28.23 10.65 4.80
CA LEU A 176 27.21 11.58 5.25
C LEU A 176 27.41 11.75 6.76
N GLY A 177 27.83 12.93 7.17
CA GLY A 177 28.02 13.25 8.59
C GLY A 177 26.70 13.19 9.36
N GLY A 178 26.80 12.91 10.67
CA GLY A 178 25.66 12.96 11.58
C GLY A 178 24.62 11.85 11.35
N TYR A 179 23.36 12.26 11.18
CA TYR A 179 22.15 11.43 11.23
C TYR A 179 21.93 10.49 10.02
N LEU A 180 22.84 10.54 9.03
CA LEU A 180 22.85 9.70 7.82
C LEU A 180 24.06 8.74 7.79
N ALA A 181 24.84 8.72 8.88
CA ALA A 181 25.99 7.82 9.01
C ALA A 181 25.50 6.37 9.06
N TYR A 182 26.09 5.52 8.22
CA TYR A 182 25.88 4.08 8.20
C TYR A 182 27.19 3.38 8.56
N ASN A 183 27.09 2.16 9.07
CA ASN A 183 28.27 1.38 9.37
C ASN A 183 28.98 0.99 8.06
N MET A 184 30.19 1.53 7.86
CA MET A 184 30.98 1.34 6.64
C MET A 184 31.37 -0.13 6.40
N ASN A 185 31.33 -0.96 7.45
CA ASN A 185 31.67 -2.38 7.43
C ASN A 185 30.48 -3.28 7.08
N MET A 186 29.26 -2.73 6.94
CA MET A 186 28.12 -3.50 6.48
C MET A 186 28.20 -3.79 4.98
N HIS A 187 27.69 -4.96 4.58
CA HIS A 187 27.51 -5.32 3.17
C HIS A 187 26.71 -4.26 2.40
N GLU A 188 26.99 -4.11 1.10
CA GLU A 188 26.47 -3.00 0.28
C GLU A 188 24.95 -2.85 0.34
N ARG A 189 24.19 -3.96 0.34
CA ARG A 189 22.73 -3.93 0.42
C ARG A 189 22.20 -3.31 1.73
N TYR A 190 22.87 -3.59 2.85
CA TYR A 190 22.47 -3.10 4.17
C TYR A 190 22.79 -1.63 4.38
N ARG A 191 23.58 -1.04 3.48
CA ARG A 191 23.91 0.38 3.48
C ARG A 191 22.91 1.21 2.68
N MET A 192 22.16 0.60 1.77
CA MET A 192 21.18 1.28 0.91
C MET A 192 19.81 1.41 1.57
N GLY A 193 19.79 1.86 2.83
CA GLY A 193 18.56 2.02 3.62
C GLY A 193 17.77 3.29 3.32
N GLY A 194 18.40 4.31 2.73
CA GLY A 194 17.82 5.65 2.63
C GLY A 194 17.39 6.19 4.00
N LEU A 195 16.23 6.86 4.04
CA LEU A 195 15.53 7.22 5.28
C LEU A 195 14.47 6.17 5.67
N ILE A 196 14.41 5.06 4.95
CA ILE A 196 13.48 3.96 5.20
C ILE A 196 14.07 2.97 6.20
N GLY A 197 15.39 2.74 6.13
CA GLY A 197 16.13 1.89 7.05
C GLY A 197 16.34 0.49 6.50
N ASN A 198 15.42 -0.43 6.79
CA ASN A 198 15.58 -1.84 6.45
C ASN A 198 15.58 -2.06 4.90
N PRO A 199 16.57 -2.77 4.33
CA PRO A 199 16.61 -3.05 2.89
C PRO A 199 15.36 -3.74 2.34
N HIS A 200 14.73 -4.61 3.13
CA HIS A 200 13.50 -5.28 2.71
C HIS A 200 12.34 -4.27 2.56
N ASP A 201 12.21 -3.33 3.49
CA ASP A 201 11.19 -2.28 3.46
C ASP A 201 11.44 -1.32 2.30
N VAL A 202 12.70 -0.98 2.04
CA VAL A 202 13.14 -0.21 0.87
C VAL A 202 12.72 -0.91 -0.43
N GLY A 203 12.94 -2.22 -0.54
CA GLY A 203 12.59 -3.00 -1.72
C GLY A 203 11.10 -2.96 -2.01
N ASN A 204 10.27 -3.21 -0.99
CA ASN A 204 8.81 -3.16 -1.12
C ASN A 204 8.32 -1.74 -1.49
N TYR A 205 8.89 -0.71 -0.86
CA TYR A 205 8.55 0.68 -1.17
C TYR A 205 8.93 1.05 -2.62
N LEU A 206 10.13 0.69 -3.08
CA LEU A 206 10.57 0.93 -4.46
C LEU A 206 9.71 0.20 -5.48
N ALA A 207 9.27 -1.03 -5.19
CA ALA A 207 8.36 -1.76 -6.07
C ALA A 207 7.00 -1.04 -6.24
N LEU A 208 6.42 -0.51 -5.16
CA LEU A 208 5.18 0.27 -5.23
C LEU A 208 5.38 1.63 -5.94
N LEU A 209 6.51 2.31 -5.70
CA LEU A 209 6.85 3.55 -6.41
C LEU A 209 7.07 3.33 -7.91
N PHE A 210 7.65 2.19 -8.29
CA PHE A 210 7.81 1.80 -9.69
C PHE A 210 6.43 1.69 -10.37
N LEU A 211 5.46 1.02 -9.73
CA LEU A 211 4.09 0.91 -10.24
C LEU A 211 3.42 2.29 -10.36
N LEU A 212 3.63 3.19 -9.39
CA LEU A 212 3.15 4.58 -9.44
C LEU A 212 3.76 5.36 -10.59
N ALA A 213 5.08 5.24 -10.79
CA ALA A 213 5.78 5.90 -11.88
C ALA A 213 5.28 5.40 -13.24
N CYS A 214 5.06 4.08 -13.39
CA CYS A 214 4.41 3.51 -14.58
C CYS A 214 3.07 4.18 -14.85
N ALA A 215 2.17 4.22 -13.86
CA ALA A 215 0.87 4.85 -14.03
C ALA A 215 0.97 6.34 -14.37
N ALA A 216 1.88 7.07 -13.71
CA ALA A 216 2.10 8.49 -13.95
C ALA A 216 2.49 8.77 -15.41
N VAL A 217 3.37 7.95 -16.02
CA VAL A 217 3.77 8.07 -17.44
C VAL A 217 2.56 8.00 -18.39
N PHE A 218 1.56 7.16 -18.10
CA PHE A 218 0.35 7.04 -18.92
C PHE A 218 -0.67 8.15 -18.65
N ILE A 219 -0.71 8.68 -17.43
CA ILE A 219 -1.66 9.72 -17.03
C ILE A 219 -1.26 11.09 -17.61
N VAL A 220 0.04 11.41 -17.65
CA VAL A 220 0.48 12.73 -18.13
C VAL A 220 0.57 12.82 -19.65
N ARG A 221 0.17 13.99 -20.18
CA ARG A 221 0.21 14.26 -21.62
C ARG A 221 1.46 14.98 -22.08
N ARG A 222 1.97 15.92 -21.29
CA ARG A 222 3.12 16.76 -21.67
C ARG A 222 4.42 15.96 -21.62
N TRP A 223 5.25 16.09 -22.65
CA TRP A 223 6.45 15.28 -22.84
C TRP A 223 7.48 15.44 -21.72
N TYR A 224 7.65 16.65 -21.18
CA TYR A 224 8.63 16.90 -20.12
C TYR A 224 8.23 16.21 -18.80
N TRP A 225 6.94 16.15 -18.48
CA TRP A 225 6.45 15.35 -17.35
C TRP A 225 6.62 13.85 -17.61
N LYS A 226 6.40 13.38 -18.85
CA LYS A 226 6.69 11.99 -19.22
C LYS A 226 8.16 11.65 -19.04
N ALA A 227 9.07 12.52 -19.51
CA ALA A 227 10.51 12.35 -19.38
C ALA A 227 10.92 12.29 -17.90
N LEU A 228 10.36 13.17 -17.06
CA LEU A 228 10.60 13.16 -15.61
C LEU A 228 10.16 11.82 -14.97
N PHE A 229 8.95 11.34 -15.26
CA PHE A 229 8.47 10.08 -14.70
C PHE A 229 9.19 8.85 -15.26
N LEU A 230 9.64 8.88 -16.51
CA LEU A 230 10.53 7.85 -17.07
C LEU A 230 11.91 7.86 -16.39
N GLY A 231 12.43 9.03 -16.04
CA GLY A 231 13.65 9.16 -15.23
C GLY A 231 13.47 8.55 -13.85
N ALA A 232 12.37 8.87 -13.16
CA ALA A 232 12.04 8.27 -11.86
C ALA A 232 11.85 6.75 -11.96
N LEU A 233 11.15 6.27 -12.99
CA LEU A 233 10.96 4.84 -13.26
C LEU A 233 12.30 4.11 -13.43
N SER A 234 13.20 4.67 -14.25
CA SER A 234 14.54 4.12 -14.47
C SER A 234 15.36 4.08 -13.19
N LEU A 235 15.30 5.15 -12.38
CA LEU A 235 15.96 5.20 -11.08
C LEU A 235 15.45 4.09 -10.15
N PHE A 236 14.14 3.93 -10.01
CA PHE A 236 13.56 2.91 -9.13
C PHE A 236 13.89 1.48 -9.60
N ALA A 237 13.90 1.23 -10.91
CA ALA A 237 14.32 -0.06 -11.46
C ALA A 237 15.77 -0.40 -11.08
N LEU A 238 16.68 0.58 -11.27
CA LEU A 238 18.10 0.44 -10.95
C LEU A 238 18.31 0.19 -9.45
N LEU A 239 17.66 0.98 -8.60
CA LEU A 239 17.75 0.84 -7.14
C LEU A 239 17.17 -0.49 -6.66
N LEU A 240 16.08 -0.96 -7.24
CA LEU A 240 15.49 -2.25 -6.90
C LEU A 240 16.44 -3.41 -7.24
N ALA A 241 17.11 -3.33 -8.40
CA ALA A 241 18.14 -4.29 -8.79
C ALA A 241 19.34 -4.28 -7.81
N TRP A 242 19.82 -3.10 -7.43
CA TRP A 242 20.92 -2.97 -6.46
C TRP A 242 20.55 -3.40 -5.04
N ASN A 243 19.30 -3.20 -4.62
CA ASN A 243 18.84 -3.52 -3.28
C ASN A 243 18.72 -5.05 -3.03
N GLU A 244 18.82 -5.88 -4.06
CA GLU A 244 18.84 -7.36 -3.97
C GLU A 244 17.65 -7.97 -3.19
N THR A 245 16.53 -7.24 -3.10
CA THR A 245 15.33 -7.72 -2.42
C THR A 245 14.48 -8.49 -3.42
N TYR A 246 14.84 -9.77 -3.63
CA TYR A 246 14.21 -10.64 -4.62
C TYR A 246 12.71 -10.79 -4.43
N THR A 247 12.21 -10.76 -3.19
CA THR A 247 10.78 -10.83 -2.88
C THR A 247 10.00 -9.67 -3.49
N ALA A 248 10.52 -8.45 -3.37
CA ALA A 248 9.93 -7.25 -3.96
C ALA A 248 9.99 -7.27 -5.50
N ILE A 249 11.08 -7.79 -6.08
CA ILE A 249 11.22 -7.96 -7.53
C ILE A 249 10.17 -8.97 -8.06
N VAL A 250 10.04 -10.13 -7.41
CA VAL A 250 9.05 -11.15 -7.80
C VAL A 250 7.63 -10.61 -7.65
N ALA A 251 7.33 -9.92 -6.55
CA ALA A 251 6.02 -9.27 -6.34
C ALA A 251 5.69 -8.26 -7.46
N LEU A 252 6.66 -7.42 -7.82
CA LEU A 252 6.54 -6.48 -8.93
C LEU A 252 6.29 -7.21 -10.26
N LEU A 253 7.07 -8.25 -10.56
CA LEU A 253 6.94 -9.04 -11.78
C LEU A 253 5.53 -9.65 -11.91
N VAL A 254 5.05 -10.31 -10.86
CA VAL A 254 3.72 -10.94 -10.87
C VAL A 254 2.61 -9.91 -11.00
N ALA A 255 2.72 -8.75 -10.32
CA ALA A 255 1.77 -7.65 -10.44
C ALA A 255 1.68 -7.10 -11.87
N LEU A 256 2.83 -6.93 -12.52
CA LEU A 256 2.94 -6.45 -13.88
C LEU A 256 2.39 -7.48 -14.89
N LEU A 257 2.79 -8.75 -14.76
CA LEU A 257 2.31 -9.83 -15.63
C LEU A 257 0.78 -10.00 -15.51
N SER A 258 0.23 -9.95 -14.30
CA SER A 258 -1.22 -10.04 -14.07
C SER A 258 -1.97 -8.90 -14.74
N SER A 259 -1.47 -7.67 -14.57
CA SER A 259 -2.03 -6.47 -15.22
C SER A 259 -1.96 -6.57 -16.75
N CYS A 260 -0.85 -7.08 -17.28
CA CYS A 260 -0.64 -7.23 -18.72
C CYS A 260 -1.50 -8.35 -19.31
N GLY A 261 -1.64 -9.48 -18.62
CA GLY A 261 -2.54 -10.58 -19.02
C GLY A 261 -3.98 -10.08 -19.18
N LEU A 262 -4.45 -9.28 -18.22
CA LEU A 262 -5.78 -8.66 -18.29
C LEU A 262 -5.93 -7.72 -19.50
N LEU A 263 -4.92 -6.93 -19.81
CA LEU A 263 -4.93 -6.04 -20.98
C LEU A 263 -4.85 -6.80 -22.31
N ALA A 264 -4.06 -7.87 -22.36
CA ALA A 264 -3.89 -8.71 -23.55
C ALA A 264 -5.18 -9.45 -23.90
N LEU A 265 -5.86 -10.02 -22.89
CA LEU A 265 -7.18 -10.64 -23.04
C LEU A 265 -8.22 -9.66 -23.60
N ARG A 266 -8.07 -8.36 -23.30
CA ARG A 266 -8.99 -7.29 -23.72
C ARG A 266 -8.62 -6.61 -25.05
N ARG A 267 -7.61 -7.13 -25.79
CA ARG A 267 -7.15 -6.60 -27.09
C ARG A 267 -6.86 -5.09 -27.09
N SER A 268 -6.33 -4.56 -25.98
CA SER A 268 -6.03 -3.12 -25.82
C SER A 268 -4.74 -2.70 -26.54
N ALA A 269 -4.69 -1.44 -27.01
CA ALA A 269 -3.50 -0.81 -27.62
C ALA A 269 -2.31 -0.64 -26.66
N LEU A 270 -2.45 -1.02 -25.39
CA LEU A 270 -1.43 -0.98 -24.34
C LEU A 270 -0.34 -2.09 -24.48
N ARG A 271 -0.13 -2.67 -25.67
CA ARG A 271 0.95 -3.65 -25.93
C ARG A 271 2.35 -3.03 -25.97
N PHE A 272 2.44 -1.77 -26.38
CA PHE A 272 3.71 -1.05 -26.45
C PHE A 272 4.36 -0.80 -25.08
N PRO A 273 3.65 -0.37 -24.03
CA PRO A 273 4.24 -0.25 -22.71
C PRO A 273 4.63 -1.58 -22.06
N PHE A 274 4.00 -2.68 -22.47
CA PHE A 274 4.42 -4.03 -22.07
C PHE A 274 5.81 -4.39 -22.61
N ALA A 275 6.12 -4.06 -23.87
CA ALA A 275 7.44 -4.30 -24.43
C ALA A 275 8.53 -3.48 -23.69
N VAL A 276 8.25 -2.21 -23.39
CA VAL A 276 9.17 -1.34 -22.63
C VAL A 276 9.43 -1.88 -21.22
N LEU A 277 8.39 -2.43 -20.59
CA LEU A 277 8.48 -2.97 -19.24
C LEU A 277 9.27 -4.29 -19.19
N VAL A 278 9.05 -5.20 -20.14
CA VAL A 278 9.87 -6.43 -20.28
C VAL A 278 11.34 -6.06 -20.53
N ILE A 279 11.59 -5.02 -21.33
CA ILE A 279 12.96 -4.52 -21.56
C ILE A 279 13.57 -3.98 -20.26
N ILE A 280 12.84 -3.18 -19.46
CA ILE A 280 13.33 -2.66 -18.18
C ILE A 280 13.63 -3.81 -17.20
N LEU A 281 12.78 -4.84 -17.16
CA LEU A 281 12.98 -6.01 -16.32
C LEU A 281 14.15 -6.88 -16.81
N PHE A 282 14.33 -7.02 -18.12
CA PHE A 282 15.47 -7.72 -18.71
C PHE A 282 16.78 -6.99 -18.44
N ILE A 283 16.77 -5.65 -18.54
CA ILE A 283 17.92 -4.81 -18.15
C ILE A 283 18.21 -4.98 -16.66
N SER A 284 17.19 -4.96 -15.80
CA SER A 284 17.35 -5.14 -14.34
C SER A 284 17.83 -6.55 -13.97
N GLY A 285 17.38 -7.57 -14.70
CA GLY A 285 17.89 -8.95 -14.57
C GLY A 285 19.33 -9.07 -15.06
N GLY A 286 19.66 -8.40 -16.17
CA GLY A 286 21.02 -8.33 -16.71
C GLY A 286 22.00 -7.62 -15.78
N THR A 287 21.60 -6.50 -15.15
CA THR A 287 22.43 -5.81 -14.15
C THR A 287 22.62 -6.65 -12.89
N SER A 288 21.59 -7.38 -12.45
CA SER A 288 21.67 -8.31 -11.32
C SER A 288 22.61 -9.47 -11.62
N ALA A 289 22.50 -10.08 -12.81
CA ALA A 289 23.38 -11.15 -13.27
C ALA A 289 24.83 -10.67 -13.42
N TRP A 290 25.03 -9.45 -13.93
CA TRP A 290 26.34 -8.82 -14.02
C TRP A 290 26.94 -8.55 -12.64
N HIS A 291 26.16 -8.04 -11.68
CA HIS A 291 26.58 -7.87 -10.30
C HIS A 291 27.00 -9.19 -9.66
N ILE A 292 26.17 -10.23 -9.78
CA ILE A 292 26.49 -11.58 -9.31
C ILE A 292 27.77 -12.08 -9.98
N SER A 293 28.01 -11.79 -11.26
CA SER A 293 29.24 -12.24 -11.94
C SER A 293 30.52 -11.58 -11.42
N LYS A 294 30.42 -10.35 -10.90
CA LYS A 294 31.57 -9.51 -10.50
C LYS A 294 31.84 -9.50 -9.01
N ASP A 295 30.81 -9.69 -8.18
CA ASP A 295 30.92 -9.69 -6.72
C ASP A 295 31.15 -11.12 -6.19
N PRO A 296 32.33 -11.44 -5.64
CA PRO A 296 32.62 -12.74 -5.05
C PRO A 296 31.63 -13.14 -3.95
N ASP A 297 31.13 -12.18 -3.17
CA ASP A 297 30.20 -12.46 -2.07
C ASP A 297 28.81 -12.81 -2.59
N ALA A 298 28.34 -12.15 -3.65
CA ALA A 298 27.12 -12.53 -4.36
C ALA A 298 27.22 -13.94 -4.97
N ARG A 299 28.37 -14.30 -5.57
CA ARG A 299 28.61 -15.67 -6.10
C ARG A 299 28.59 -16.70 -5.00
N ASN A 300 29.29 -16.43 -3.90
CA ASN A 300 29.37 -17.33 -2.75
C ASN A 300 28.00 -17.49 -2.08
N ARG A 301 27.17 -16.44 -2.02
CA ARG A 301 25.78 -16.53 -1.57
C ARG A 301 24.97 -17.44 -2.48
N PHE A 302 24.99 -17.21 -3.79
CA PHE A 302 24.26 -18.04 -4.74
C PHE A 302 24.68 -19.52 -4.67
N ALA A 303 25.99 -19.79 -4.62
CA ALA A 303 26.52 -21.13 -4.48
C ALA A 303 26.11 -21.79 -3.15
N ARG A 304 26.12 -21.03 -2.04
CA ARG A 304 25.64 -21.52 -0.73
C ARG A 304 24.15 -21.86 -0.78
N THR A 305 23.31 -20.99 -1.34
CA THR A 305 21.87 -21.25 -1.47
C THR A 305 21.59 -22.49 -2.32
N PHE A 306 22.30 -22.66 -3.44
CA PHE A 306 22.16 -23.85 -4.28
C PHE A 306 22.64 -25.12 -3.56
N SER A 307 23.77 -25.05 -2.85
CA SER A 307 24.30 -26.17 -2.06
C SER A 307 23.38 -26.55 -0.89
N ALA A 308 22.74 -25.56 -0.27
CA ALA A 308 21.75 -25.79 0.78
C ALA A 308 20.52 -26.52 0.24
N LEU A 309 20.04 -26.13 -0.94
CA LEU A 309 18.92 -26.80 -1.60
C LEU A 309 19.25 -28.28 -1.89
N THR A 310 20.45 -28.56 -2.43
CA THR A 310 20.85 -29.95 -2.74
C THR A 310 21.12 -30.78 -1.48
N ALA A 311 21.59 -30.16 -0.40
CA ALA A 311 21.81 -30.79 0.89
C ALA A 311 20.53 -30.94 1.74
N GLY A 312 19.40 -30.38 1.32
CA GLY A 312 18.16 -30.37 2.09
C GLY A 312 18.19 -29.46 3.33
N ASP A 313 19.14 -28.51 3.39
CA ASP A 313 19.22 -27.51 4.45
C ASP A 313 18.23 -26.38 4.19
N TRP A 314 16.98 -26.60 4.60
CA TRP A 314 15.88 -25.65 4.41
C TRP A 314 16.10 -24.33 5.14
N ASN A 315 16.84 -24.33 6.27
CA ASN A 315 17.09 -23.09 7.01
C ASN A 315 18.04 -22.18 6.24
N GLU A 316 19.14 -22.73 5.71
CA GLU A 316 20.07 -22.00 4.86
C GLU A 316 19.41 -21.57 3.54
N PHE A 317 18.66 -22.47 2.89
CA PHE A 317 17.96 -22.18 1.64
C PHE A 317 16.93 -21.04 1.78
N LEU A 318 16.12 -21.06 2.84
CA LEU A 318 15.11 -20.04 3.12
C LEU A 318 15.68 -18.81 3.84
N HIS A 319 17.01 -18.74 4.00
CA HIS A 319 17.72 -17.64 4.65
C HIS A 319 17.20 -17.35 6.06
N GLY A 320 17.09 -18.39 6.90
CA GLY A 320 16.65 -18.27 8.29
C GLY A 320 15.13 -18.20 8.48
N ARG A 321 14.32 -18.19 7.41
CA ARG A 321 12.86 -18.11 7.51
C ARG A 321 12.19 -19.44 7.86
N TYR A 322 12.89 -20.57 7.73
CA TYR A 322 12.32 -21.89 8.00
C TYR A 322 11.83 -22.01 9.45
N ILE A 323 12.67 -21.61 10.41
CA ILE A 323 12.38 -21.69 11.84
C ILE A 323 11.16 -20.84 12.22
N PRO A 324 11.08 -19.53 11.88
CA PRO A 324 9.91 -18.74 12.20
C PRO A 324 8.64 -19.18 11.47
N TRP A 325 8.75 -19.76 10.27
CA TRP A 325 7.59 -20.37 9.63
C TRP A 325 7.11 -21.60 10.37
N HIS A 326 8.02 -22.45 10.83
CA HIS A 326 7.69 -23.62 11.63
C HIS A 326 7.01 -23.22 12.95
N MET A 327 7.55 -22.23 13.67
CA MET A 327 6.93 -21.71 14.90
C MET A 327 5.51 -21.19 14.65
N ALA A 328 5.30 -20.45 13.56
CA ALA A 328 3.96 -19.99 13.18
C ALA A 328 3.01 -21.15 12.88
N LEU A 329 3.47 -22.23 12.24
CA LEU A 329 2.66 -23.41 11.96
C LEU A 329 2.27 -24.15 13.24
N GLU A 330 3.16 -24.27 14.23
CA GLU A 330 2.81 -24.85 15.53
C GLU A 330 1.81 -23.95 16.30
N MET A 331 1.98 -22.62 16.27
CA MET A 331 0.98 -21.69 16.81
C MET A 331 -0.40 -21.84 16.14
N ILE A 332 -0.44 -22.02 14.81
CA ILE A 332 -1.69 -22.26 14.08
C ILE A 332 -2.29 -23.60 14.49
N ARG A 333 -1.46 -24.63 14.68
CA ARG A 333 -1.91 -25.95 15.10
C ARG A 333 -2.54 -25.92 16.50
N ASP A 334 -1.96 -25.15 17.40
CA ASP A 334 -2.45 -25.01 18.78
C ASP A 334 -3.77 -24.23 18.85
N ARG A 335 -3.93 -23.16 18.06
CA ARG A 335 -5.14 -22.33 18.05
C ARG A 335 -5.59 -21.95 16.63
N PRO A 336 -6.12 -22.90 15.83
CA PRO A 336 -6.39 -22.67 14.41
C PRO A 336 -7.52 -21.68 14.14
N LEU A 337 -8.49 -21.56 15.06
CA LEU A 337 -9.65 -20.69 14.87
C LEU A 337 -9.38 -19.27 15.32
N TRP A 338 -8.89 -19.06 16.54
CA TRP A 338 -8.77 -17.73 17.13
C TRP A 338 -7.35 -17.17 17.12
N GLY A 339 -6.35 -18.01 16.81
CA GLY A 339 -4.94 -17.69 17.02
C GLY A 339 -4.63 -17.41 18.47
N HIS A 340 -3.48 -16.79 18.70
CA HIS A 340 -3.00 -16.43 20.04
C HIS A 340 -3.28 -14.97 20.42
N GLY A 341 -3.88 -14.18 19.54
CA GLY A 341 -4.07 -12.73 19.69
C GLY A 341 -3.27 -11.94 18.64
N PRO A 342 -3.83 -10.89 18.03
CA PRO A 342 -3.11 -9.98 17.14
C PRO A 342 -1.79 -9.49 17.78
N GLY A 343 -0.70 -9.43 17.01
CA GLY A 343 0.57 -8.84 17.45
C GLY A 343 1.33 -9.63 18.51
N ILE A 344 0.90 -10.86 18.81
CA ILE A 344 1.51 -11.69 19.86
C ILE A 344 2.66 -12.55 19.36
N TYR A 345 2.89 -12.65 18.04
CA TYR A 345 3.86 -13.60 17.49
C TYR A 345 5.24 -13.44 18.11
N GLY A 346 5.80 -12.22 18.12
CA GLY A 346 7.12 -11.97 18.71
C GLY A 346 7.19 -12.20 20.22
N TYR A 347 6.05 -12.20 20.92
CA TYR A 347 6.00 -12.50 22.36
C TYR A 347 6.06 -14.01 22.62
N LEU A 348 5.36 -14.82 21.81
CA LEU A 348 5.31 -16.27 21.97
C LEU A 348 6.39 -17.02 21.19
N SER A 349 7.03 -16.38 20.21
CA SER A 349 7.98 -17.03 19.31
C SER A 349 9.11 -17.74 20.08
N PHE A 350 9.57 -17.18 21.20
CA PHE A 350 10.59 -17.81 22.04
C PHE A 350 10.20 -19.17 22.61
N ASP A 351 8.96 -19.32 23.08
CA ASP A 351 8.49 -20.59 23.67
C ASP A 351 8.50 -21.69 22.61
N TYR A 352 7.94 -21.39 21.43
CA TYR A 352 7.97 -22.31 20.29
C TYR A 352 9.39 -22.54 19.74
N GLN A 353 10.27 -21.54 19.82
CA GLN A 353 11.67 -21.69 19.43
C GLN A 353 12.39 -22.69 20.33
N ILE A 354 12.18 -22.61 21.64
CA ILE A 354 12.78 -23.54 22.62
C ILE A 354 12.32 -24.97 22.33
N GLU A 355 11.03 -25.17 22.07
CA GLU A 355 10.49 -26.48 21.70
C GLU A 355 11.08 -26.99 20.38
N PHE A 356 11.20 -26.12 19.38
CA PHE A 356 11.84 -26.46 18.11
C PHE A 356 13.29 -26.92 18.29
N ILE A 357 14.11 -26.21 19.07
CA ILE A 357 15.51 -26.57 19.34
C ILE A 357 15.58 -27.90 20.08
N ARG A 358 14.70 -28.13 21.06
CA ARG A 358 14.65 -29.40 21.81
C ARG A 358 14.33 -30.58 20.88
N ALA A 359 13.40 -30.39 19.95
CA ALA A 359 13.03 -31.40 18.97
C ALA A 359 14.09 -31.58 17.86
N HIS A 360 14.86 -30.52 17.57
CA HIS A 360 15.86 -30.49 16.50
C HIS A 360 17.22 -30.01 17.03
N PRO A 361 17.91 -30.78 17.89
CA PRO A 361 19.15 -30.35 18.53
C PRO A 361 20.32 -30.15 17.54
N GLN A 362 20.19 -30.70 16.32
CA GLN A 362 21.15 -30.51 15.23
C GLN A 362 20.87 -29.24 14.40
N SER A 363 19.74 -28.55 14.63
CA SER A 363 19.41 -27.32 13.94
C SER A 363 20.40 -26.22 14.31
N ARG A 364 21.02 -25.60 13.31
CA ARG A 364 21.95 -24.51 13.50
C ARG A 364 21.18 -23.20 13.51
N LEU A 365 20.90 -22.67 14.71
CA LEU A 365 20.49 -21.29 14.86
C LEU A 365 21.66 -20.38 14.56
N ARG A 366 21.47 -19.43 13.66
CA ARG A 366 22.45 -18.36 13.47
C ARG A 366 22.40 -17.42 14.68
N PRO A 367 23.49 -16.74 15.04
CA PRO A 367 23.46 -15.69 16.06
C PRO A 367 22.43 -14.60 15.76
N GLU A 368 22.19 -14.32 14.47
CA GLU A 368 21.18 -13.38 13.96
C GLU A 368 19.73 -13.90 14.12
N GLU A 369 19.55 -15.19 14.40
CA GLU A 369 18.26 -15.89 14.57
C GLU A 369 17.91 -16.09 16.05
N ALA A 370 18.61 -15.40 16.95
CA ALA A 370 18.38 -15.48 18.39
C ALA A 370 17.04 -14.87 18.84
N TYR A 371 16.38 -14.09 17.98
CA TYR A 371 15.07 -13.50 18.25
C TYR A 371 14.28 -13.32 16.95
N PHE A 372 13.03 -13.79 16.94
CA PHE A 372 12.10 -13.58 15.84
C PHE A 372 10.90 -12.77 16.32
N ASP A 373 10.85 -11.49 15.93
CA ASP A 373 9.68 -10.63 16.17
C ASP A 373 8.55 -10.90 15.16
N GLN A 374 8.88 -11.48 14.00
CA GLN A 374 8.00 -11.68 12.84
C GLN A 374 8.29 -12.99 12.12
N THR A 375 7.31 -13.48 11.37
CA THR A 375 7.46 -14.71 10.56
C THR A 375 8.15 -14.44 9.22
N HIS A 376 8.23 -13.18 8.79
CA HIS A 376 8.51 -12.80 7.41
C HIS A 376 7.55 -13.44 6.39
N ASN A 377 6.31 -13.68 6.81
CA ASN A 377 5.19 -14.14 5.98
C ASN A 377 3.88 -13.65 6.64
N ASP A 378 3.27 -12.61 6.07
CA ASP A 378 2.05 -11.99 6.60
C ASP A 378 0.94 -13.03 6.83
N TYR A 379 0.80 -14.04 5.95
CA TYR A 379 -0.25 -15.05 6.07
C TYR A 379 -0.02 -16.02 7.23
N LEU A 380 1.21 -16.51 7.40
CA LEU A 380 1.53 -17.36 8.53
C LEU A 380 1.40 -16.59 9.84
N GLN A 381 1.80 -15.32 9.85
CA GLN A 381 1.68 -14.49 11.04
C GLN A 381 0.22 -14.19 11.37
N ASP A 382 -0.58 -13.78 10.38
CA ASP A 382 -2.01 -13.50 10.54
C ASP A 382 -2.77 -14.73 11.04
N ALA A 383 -2.48 -15.91 10.50
CA ALA A 383 -3.11 -17.14 10.97
C ALA A 383 -2.65 -17.55 12.38
N ALA A 384 -1.37 -17.41 12.72
CA ALA A 384 -0.87 -17.71 14.06
C ALA A 384 -1.45 -16.75 15.12
N GLU A 385 -1.60 -15.47 14.77
CA GLU A 385 -2.07 -14.42 15.67
C GLU A 385 -3.60 -14.35 15.74
N THR A 386 -4.32 -14.55 14.64
CA THR A 386 -5.77 -14.27 14.56
C THR A 386 -6.59 -15.43 14.01
N GLY A 387 -5.94 -16.54 13.71
CA GLY A 387 -6.56 -17.77 13.21
C GLY A 387 -6.83 -17.76 11.70
N ILE A 388 -7.12 -18.95 11.17
CA ILE A 388 -7.43 -19.17 9.76
C ILE A 388 -8.63 -18.34 9.26
N PRO A 389 -9.70 -18.07 10.05
CA PRO A 389 -10.80 -17.21 9.61
C PRO A 389 -10.37 -15.81 9.17
N ALA A 390 -9.33 -15.23 9.80
CA ALA A 390 -8.80 -13.94 9.36
C ALA A 390 -8.19 -14.00 7.96
N LEU A 391 -7.49 -15.10 7.62
CA LEU A 391 -6.98 -15.31 6.25
C LEU A 391 -8.09 -15.39 5.21
N PHE A 392 -9.19 -16.05 5.53
CA PHE A 392 -10.36 -16.08 4.64
C PHE A 392 -10.92 -14.67 4.40
N LEU A 393 -10.98 -13.83 5.44
CA LEU A 393 -11.43 -12.44 5.32
C LEU A 393 -10.46 -11.60 4.48
N VAL A 394 -9.15 -11.75 4.66
CA VAL A 394 -8.12 -11.10 3.81
C VAL A 394 -8.26 -11.53 2.35
N GLY A 395 -8.43 -12.82 2.09
CA GLY A 395 -8.68 -13.34 0.74
C GLY A 395 -9.98 -12.79 0.14
N TRP A 396 -11.04 -12.67 0.95
CA TRP A 396 -12.32 -12.10 0.51
C TRP A 396 -12.20 -10.59 0.22
N ILE A 397 -11.42 -9.84 1.00
CA ILE A 397 -11.09 -8.43 0.70
C ILE A 397 -10.42 -8.34 -0.67
N ALA A 398 -9.36 -9.11 -0.90
CA ALA A 398 -8.61 -9.12 -2.15
C ALA A 398 -9.51 -9.44 -3.35
N VAL A 399 -10.31 -10.50 -3.27
CA VAL A 399 -11.23 -10.89 -4.35
C VAL A 399 -12.30 -9.82 -4.59
N SER A 400 -12.89 -9.26 -3.53
CA SER A 400 -13.93 -8.22 -3.64
C SER A 400 -13.38 -6.98 -4.33
N TYR A 401 -12.18 -6.55 -3.94
CA TYR A 401 -11.49 -5.43 -4.56
C TYR A 401 -11.16 -5.71 -6.03
N LEU A 402 -10.55 -6.87 -6.35
CA LEU A 402 -10.16 -7.22 -7.71
C LEU A 402 -11.39 -7.32 -8.64
N ARG A 403 -12.52 -7.82 -8.14
CA ARG A 403 -13.79 -7.81 -8.86
C ARG A 403 -14.28 -6.40 -9.16
N ALA A 404 -14.24 -5.50 -8.18
CA ALA A 404 -14.61 -4.09 -8.36
C ALA A 404 -13.69 -3.39 -9.37
N ALA A 405 -12.38 -3.59 -9.27
CA ALA A 405 -11.40 -3.05 -10.20
C ALA A 405 -11.59 -3.60 -11.63
N ASN A 406 -11.88 -4.89 -11.77
CA ASN A 406 -12.13 -5.52 -13.07
C ASN A 406 -13.41 -4.99 -13.73
N LYS A 407 -14.49 -4.80 -12.95
CA LYS A 407 -15.72 -4.13 -13.41
C LYS A 407 -15.44 -2.67 -13.81
N ALA A 408 -14.56 -2.01 -13.05
CA ALA A 408 -14.19 -0.64 -13.32
C ALA A 408 -13.42 -0.48 -14.64
N LEU A 409 -12.58 -1.44 -15.00
CA LEU A 409 -11.87 -1.47 -16.28
C LEU A 409 -12.79 -1.66 -17.50
N THR A 410 -14.00 -2.23 -17.33
CA THR A 410 -14.95 -2.46 -18.43
C THR A 410 -15.93 -1.32 -18.65
N HIS A 411 -16.04 -0.37 -17.70
CA HIS A 411 -17.00 0.72 -17.82
C HIS A 411 -16.48 1.82 -18.75
N VAL A 412 -17.25 2.12 -19.80
CA VAL A 412 -17.10 3.34 -20.60
C VAL A 412 -18.10 4.37 -20.04
N PRO A 413 -17.68 5.57 -19.64
CA PRO A 413 -18.60 6.61 -19.18
C PRO A 413 -19.65 6.93 -20.24
N GLU A 414 -20.93 7.01 -19.85
CA GLU A 414 -22.05 7.20 -20.80
C GLU A 414 -22.03 8.52 -21.58
N GLY A 415 -21.23 9.50 -21.16
CA GLY A 415 -21.02 10.76 -21.88
C GLY A 415 -20.13 10.68 -23.13
N GLU A 416 -19.54 9.52 -23.44
CA GLU A 416 -18.67 9.31 -24.61
C GLU A 416 -19.21 8.25 -25.59
N ARG A 417 -20.48 7.85 -25.47
CA ARG A 417 -21.15 7.15 -26.58
C ARG A 417 -21.35 8.19 -27.69
N PRO A 418 -20.71 8.07 -28.87
CA PRO A 418 -21.11 8.92 -29.99
C PRO A 418 -22.59 8.62 -30.24
N ALA A 419 -23.41 9.66 -30.33
CA ALA A 419 -24.80 9.54 -30.72
C ALA A 419 -24.84 8.72 -32.02
N ALA A 420 -25.25 7.45 -31.90
CA ALA A 420 -25.41 6.57 -33.04
C ALA A 420 -26.67 7.07 -33.78
N GLY A 421 -26.48 8.07 -34.63
CA GLY A 421 -27.46 8.40 -35.64
C GLY A 421 -27.62 7.20 -36.58
N PRO A 422 -28.85 6.78 -36.92
CA PRO A 422 -29.07 5.67 -37.83
C PRO A 422 -28.67 6.12 -39.23
N GLY A 423 -27.44 5.80 -39.68
CA GLY A 423 -27.05 6.08 -41.06
C GLY A 423 -25.56 6.01 -41.44
N SER A 424 -24.60 5.95 -40.51
CA SER A 424 -23.19 5.86 -40.89
C SER A 424 -22.65 4.44 -40.71
N GLY A 425 -22.53 3.71 -41.82
CA GLY A 425 -21.77 2.46 -41.95
C GLY A 425 -20.25 2.64 -41.77
N ALA A 426 -19.82 3.55 -40.90
CA ALA A 426 -18.44 3.69 -40.51
C ALA A 426 -18.16 2.69 -39.39
N ARG A 427 -17.31 1.71 -39.68
CA ARG A 427 -16.66 0.82 -38.72
C ARG A 427 -16.20 1.66 -37.52
N VAL A 428 -16.97 1.66 -36.44
CA VAL A 428 -16.63 2.35 -35.19
C VAL A 428 -15.39 1.65 -34.63
N GLN A 429 -14.21 2.10 -35.07
CA GLN A 429 -13.00 1.85 -34.34
C GLN A 429 -13.24 2.42 -32.95
N SER A 430 -13.26 1.53 -31.97
CA SER A 430 -13.30 1.77 -30.53
C SER A 430 -12.08 2.60 -30.08
N GLN A 431 -12.00 3.85 -30.52
CA GLN A 431 -10.92 4.80 -30.23
C GLN A 431 -11.19 5.67 -28.99
N SER A 432 -12.29 5.46 -28.24
CA SER A 432 -12.62 6.27 -27.05
C SER A 432 -12.28 5.63 -25.70
N LEU A 433 -11.43 4.61 -25.63
CA LEU A 433 -10.74 4.31 -24.37
C LEU A 433 -9.57 5.29 -24.22
N LEU A 434 -9.89 6.52 -23.79
CA LEU A 434 -8.90 7.48 -23.33
C LEU A 434 -7.91 6.75 -22.40
N PRO A 435 -6.59 6.73 -22.72
CA PRO A 435 -5.60 5.92 -22.01
C PRO A 435 -5.69 6.05 -20.49
N GLY A 436 -6.00 7.25 -19.99
CA GLY A 436 -6.03 7.60 -18.57
C GLY A 436 -7.11 6.96 -17.69
N TYR A 437 -8.29 6.57 -18.22
CA TYR A 437 -9.37 6.03 -17.38
C TYR A 437 -9.15 4.57 -16.97
N SER A 438 -8.49 3.78 -17.82
CA SER A 438 -8.15 2.39 -17.49
C SER A 438 -6.89 2.24 -16.63
N VAL A 439 -6.04 3.28 -16.54
CA VAL A 439 -4.77 3.20 -15.78
C VAL A 439 -5.01 3.07 -14.28
N LEU A 440 -5.97 3.82 -13.72
CA LEU A 440 -6.16 3.85 -12.28
C LEU A 440 -6.65 2.51 -11.72
N PRO A 441 -7.72 1.86 -12.24
CA PRO A 441 -8.10 0.53 -11.77
C PRO A 441 -7.01 -0.52 -12.02
N LEU A 442 -6.25 -0.41 -13.12
CA LEU A 442 -5.14 -1.32 -13.42
C LEU A 442 -3.99 -1.16 -12.41
N LEU A 443 -3.66 0.09 -12.05
CA LEU A 443 -2.71 0.40 -10.97
C LEU A 443 -3.20 -0.20 -9.66
N GLY A 444 -4.49 -0.08 -9.36
CA GLY A 444 -5.11 -0.69 -8.19
C GLY A 444 -4.93 -2.21 -8.16
N ILE A 445 -5.15 -2.90 -9.27
CA ILE A 445 -4.92 -4.36 -9.40
C ILE A 445 -3.44 -4.68 -9.19
N ALA A 446 -2.53 -3.96 -9.85
CA ALA A 446 -1.10 -4.18 -9.71
C ALA A 446 -0.64 -4.02 -8.25
N PHE A 447 -1.12 -3.00 -7.54
CA PHE A 447 -0.84 -2.77 -6.14
C PHE A 447 -1.32 -3.92 -5.25
N VAL A 448 -2.58 -4.36 -5.41
CA VAL A 448 -3.11 -5.49 -4.62
C VAL A 448 -2.34 -6.77 -4.89
N VAL A 449 -2.02 -7.08 -6.16
CA VAL A 449 -1.24 -8.28 -6.50
C VAL A 449 0.18 -8.18 -5.93
N ALA A 450 0.84 -7.03 -6.02
CA ALA A 450 2.17 -6.84 -5.45
C ALA A 450 2.17 -7.05 -3.93
N MET A 451 1.17 -6.52 -3.22
CA MET A 451 1.04 -6.72 -1.77
C MET A 451 0.77 -8.19 -1.43
N ILE A 452 -0.10 -8.87 -2.17
CA ILE A 452 -0.40 -10.30 -1.95
C ILE A 452 0.85 -11.16 -2.14
N ILE A 453 1.59 -10.96 -3.22
CA ILE A 453 2.79 -11.74 -3.49
C ILE A 453 3.91 -11.39 -2.51
N GLY A 454 4.07 -10.10 -2.18
CA GLY A 454 5.02 -9.64 -1.17
C GLY A 454 4.77 -10.21 0.22
N GLY A 455 3.51 -10.48 0.58
CA GLY A 455 3.12 -11.08 1.85
C GLY A 455 3.61 -12.51 2.08
N PHE A 456 3.98 -13.26 1.04
CA PHE A 456 4.46 -14.65 1.21
C PHE A 456 5.87 -14.75 1.78
N ALA A 457 6.71 -13.74 1.58
CA ALA A 457 8.12 -13.76 1.97
C ALA A 457 8.58 -12.44 2.59
N GLY A 458 7.60 -11.66 3.05
CA GLY A 458 7.72 -10.35 3.66
C GLY A 458 6.50 -10.03 4.49
N PHE A 459 6.40 -8.77 4.93
CA PHE A 459 5.29 -8.30 5.75
C PHE A 459 4.77 -6.90 5.31
N PRO A 460 4.54 -6.68 3.99
CA PRO A 460 4.14 -5.39 3.47
C PRO A 460 2.81 -4.89 4.07
N PHE A 461 1.93 -5.75 4.60
CA PHE A 461 0.71 -5.30 5.26
C PHE A 461 0.95 -4.74 6.67
N ARG A 462 2.10 -5.02 7.28
CA ARG A 462 2.45 -4.59 8.65
C ARG A 462 3.38 -3.38 8.70
N LEU A 463 3.72 -2.84 7.53
CA LEU A 463 4.65 -1.73 7.38
C LEU A 463 3.91 -0.42 7.09
N ALA A 464 4.16 0.59 7.92
CA ALA A 464 3.57 1.92 7.71
C ALA A 464 3.96 2.53 6.35
N ILE A 465 5.20 2.31 5.90
CA ILE A 465 5.74 2.87 4.65
C ILE A 465 5.06 2.31 3.39
N THR A 466 4.70 1.03 3.39
CA THR A 466 3.97 0.38 2.29
C THR A 466 2.49 0.69 2.38
N MET A 467 1.90 0.63 3.58
CA MET A 467 0.47 0.91 3.79
C MET A 467 0.11 2.37 3.52
N SER A 468 1.01 3.32 3.81
CA SER A 468 0.83 4.73 3.46
C SER A 468 0.81 4.98 1.95
N LEU A 469 1.34 4.05 1.14
CA LEU A 469 1.17 4.08 -0.32
C LEU A 469 -0.03 3.26 -0.78
N PHE A 470 -0.16 2.04 -0.26
CA PHE A 470 -1.12 1.05 -0.73
C PHE A 470 -2.57 1.47 -0.50
N VAL A 471 -2.93 1.81 0.74
CA VAL A 471 -4.30 2.18 1.12
C VAL A 471 -4.87 3.34 0.30
N PRO A 472 -4.15 4.48 0.17
CA PRO A 472 -4.65 5.58 -0.65
C PRO A 472 -4.79 5.20 -2.12
N VAL A 473 -3.80 4.49 -2.68
CA VAL A 473 -3.84 4.04 -4.09
C VAL A 473 -5.00 3.07 -4.33
N ALA A 474 -5.26 2.17 -3.38
CA ALA A 474 -6.37 1.23 -3.44
C ALA A 474 -7.71 1.98 -3.50
N GLY A 475 -7.96 2.92 -2.58
CA GLY A 475 -9.19 3.72 -2.57
C GLY A 475 -9.34 4.58 -3.83
N MET A 476 -8.30 5.34 -4.19
CA MET A 476 -8.35 6.28 -5.31
C MET A 476 -8.56 5.59 -6.66
N SER A 477 -8.06 4.36 -6.81
CA SER A 477 -8.16 3.59 -8.06
C SER A 477 -9.59 3.26 -8.45
N LEU A 478 -10.52 3.23 -7.47
CA LEU A 478 -11.93 2.88 -7.66
C LEU A 478 -12.90 4.06 -7.44
N SER A 479 -12.42 5.20 -6.91
CA SER A 479 -13.20 6.38 -6.48
C SER A 479 -14.17 7.01 -7.50
N ARG A 480 -14.12 6.62 -8.78
CA ARG A 480 -14.90 7.24 -9.87
C ARG A 480 -15.65 6.27 -10.77
N VAL A 481 -15.61 4.97 -10.48
CA VAL A 481 -16.24 3.98 -11.37
C VAL A 481 -17.54 3.40 -10.81
N THR A 482 -17.85 3.71 -9.55
CA THR A 482 -19.07 3.27 -8.85
C THR A 482 -20.12 4.38 -8.69
N THR A 483 -19.71 5.65 -8.64
CA THR A 483 -20.62 6.79 -8.43
C THR A 483 -21.58 7.08 -9.60
N ASN A 484 -21.34 6.51 -10.78
CA ASN A 484 -22.28 6.59 -11.91
C ASN A 484 -23.32 5.44 -11.93
N ASN A 485 -23.15 4.37 -11.15
CA ASN A 485 -24.07 3.23 -11.13
C ASN A 485 -25.29 3.47 -10.22
N GLU A 486 -25.14 4.18 -9.11
CA GLU A 486 -26.26 4.41 -8.18
C GLU A 486 -27.25 5.46 -8.70
N ALA A 487 -26.78 6.44 -9.48
CA ALA A 487 -27.66 7.43 -10.12
C ALA A 487 -28.52 6.85 -11.26
N THR A 488 -28.20 5.65 -11.77
CA THR A 488 -28.95 5.00 -12.84
C THR A 488 -29.97 3.97 -12.32
N ASP A 489 -29.78 3.41 -11.13
CA ASP A 489 -30.74 2.49 -10.51
C ASP A 489 -31.86 3.23 -9.72
N GLU A 490 -31.69 4.49 -9.31
CA GLU A 490 -32.79 5.30 -8.74
C GLU A 490 -33.78 5.84 -9.79
N HIS A 491 -33.52 5.61 -11.09
CA HIS A 491 -34.37 6.04 -12.21
C HIS A 491 -34.93 4.88 -13.06
N ARG A 492 -34.85 3.64 -12.56
CA ARG A 492 -35.55 2.47 -13.10
C ARG A 492 -36.48 1.90 -12.05
#